data_AF-A0A546XIB3-F1
#
_entry.id   AF-A0A546XIB3-F1
#
_cell.length_a   1.000
_cell.length_b   1.000
_cell.length_c   1.000
_cell.angle_alpha   90.00
_cell.angle_beta   90.00
_cell.angle_gamma   90.00
#
_symmetry.space_group_name_H-M   'P 1'
#
loop_
_entity.id
_entity.type
_entity.pdbx_description
1 polymer ?
#
loop_
_entity_poly.entity_id
_entity_poly.type
_entity_poly.pdbx_seq_one_letter_code
_entity_poly.pdbx_strand_id
1 'polypeptide(L)'
;MVDVKDVIESKEMRDVIAAIDALKQRWAPKQQSTNHVHPIDLALVGKYRAKEILQILLDSHDYYPGYKDVLSVSFGGWLITPRERRVREVMMVHAALDHMDDAELKLGYAEFNLERDITARYILTSIDFLDEIYDGLGGYQAFANNPSYETLWEEFERNEKVISTAVLAMTFLHHAVDRFSARGRPLVPSLNKAVLALDELKATKPHFPYKERYVSRSLLHQRWSQNKQTLALLYAASTIRINRKTLFQLILDGFFSYKNHQPYLDIWVRRARYVAAHIFARMSDLDLERKTMRLVGDGPTTAFAPPKLNGVETAAFAKAFRDIIKS
;
A
#
# COMPACT_ATOMS: atom_id res chain seq x y z
N MET A 1 -38.16 30.56 -10.05
CA MET A 1 -37.01 29.75 -9.59
C MET A 1 -37.59 28.74 -8.64
N VAL A 2 -37.49 27.45 -8.95
CA VAL A 2 -38.05 26.37 -8.11
C VAL A 2 -37.25 26.32 -6.81
N ASP A 3 -37.93 26.34 -5.66
CA ASP A 3 -37.24 26.12 -4.38
C ASP A 3 -36.85 24.63 -4.29
N VAL A 4 -35.55 24.36 -4.20
CA VAL A 4 -35.02 23.00 -4.08
C VAL A 4 -35.56 22.33 -2.82
N LYS A 5 -35.85 23.10 -1.77
CA LYS A 5 -36.43 22.58 -0.54
C LYS A 5 -37.83 22.00 -0.78
N ASP A 6 -38.67 22.69 -1.54
CA ASP A 6 -40.01 22.21 -1.89
C ASP A 6 -39.94 20.91 -2.70
N VAL A 7 -38.92 20.76 -3.56
CA VAL A 7 -38.68 19.51 -4.31
C VAL A 7 -38.25 18.37 -3.39
N ILE A 8 -37.32 18.62 -2.47
CA ILE A 8 -36.80 17.60 -1.54
C ILE A 8 -37.91 17.13 -0.56
N GLU A 9 -38.76 18.04 -0.09
CA GLU A 9 -39.83 17.74 0.87
C GLU A 9 -41.13 17.22 0.20
N SER A 10 -41.15 17.20 -1.14
CA SER A 10 -42.31 16.77 -1.93
C SER A 10 -42.73 15.33 -1.65
N LYS A 11 -43.98 15.00 -2.02
CA LYS A 11 -44.46 13.61 -1.95
C LYS A 11 -43.74 12.76 -3.00
N GLU A 12 -43.53 13.32 -4.18
CA GLU A 12 -42.87 12.69 -5.33
C GLU A 12 -41.45 12.24 -4.96
N MET A 13 -40.68 13.08 -4.26
CA MET A 13 -39.35 12.70 -3.78
C MET A 13 -39.40 11.56 -2.75
N ARG A 14 -40.37 11.59 -1.83
CA ARG A 14 -40.55 10.50 -0.86
C ARG A 14 -40.90 9.17 -1.55
N ASP A 15 -41.73 9.20 -2.57
CA ASP A 15 -42.10 8.03 -3.36
C ASP A 15 -40.87 7.48 -4.12
N VAL A 16 -40.00 8.35 -4.66
CA VAL A 16 -38.73 7.97 -5.28
C VAL A 16 -37.78 7.31 -4.28
N ILE A 17 -37.59 7.89 -3.10
CA ILE A 17 -36.74 7.32 -2.05
C ILE A 17 -37.23 5.91 -1.67
N ALA A 18 -38.54 5.75 -1.43
CA ALA A 18 -39.12 4.46 -1.08
C ALA A 18 -38.90 3.41 -2.18
N ALA A 19 -39.00 3.80 -3.45
CA ALA A 19 -38.73 2.92 -4.59
C ALA A 19 -37.24 2.52 -4.67
N ILE A 20 -36.31 3.47 -4.48
CA ILE A 20 -34.88 3.19 -4.47
C ILE A 20 -34.51 2.26 -3.31
N ASP A 21 -35.07 2.49 -2.12
CA ASP A 21 -34.82 1.61 -0.96
C ASP A 21 -35.33 0.19 -1.20
N ALA A 22 -36.51 0.04 -1.83
CA ALA A 22 -37.03 -1.27 -2.22
C ALA A 22 -36.12 -1.97 -3.25
N LEU A 23 -35.56 -1.23 -4.21
CA LEU A 23 -34.58 -1.76 -5.17
C LEU A 23 -33.29 -2.19 -4.45
N LYS A 24 -32.78 -1.37 -3.53
CA LYS A 24 -31.58 -1.68 -2.74
C LYS A 24 -31.77 -2.97 -1.93
N GLN A 25 -32.87 -3.09 -1.20
CA GLN A 25 -33.15 -4.29 -0.39
C GLN A 25 -33.17 -5.57 -1.23
N ARG A 26 -33.59 -5.48 -2.49
CA ARG A 26 -33.71 -6.63 -3.38
C ARG A 26 -32.42 -6.94 -4.15
N TRP A 27 -31.70 -5.91 -4.59
CA TRP A 27 -30.65 -6.05 -5.61
C TRP A 27 -29.27 -5.52 -5.19
N ALA A 28 -29.18 -4.66 -4.17
CA ALA A 28 -27.88 -4.22 -3.70
C ALA A 28 -27.12 -5.42 -3.09
N PRO A 29 -25.78 -5.44 -3.20
CA PRO A 29 -24.96 -6.40 -2.48
C PRO A 29 -25.34 -6.36 -0.99
N LYS A 30 -25.61 -7.53 -0.38
CA LYS A 30 -26.00 -7.60 1.03
C LYS A 30 -24.92 -6.94 1.89
N GLN A 31 -25.22 -5.76 2.42
CA GLN A 31 -24.39 -5.10 3.42
C GLN A 31 -24.42 -5.95 4.70
N GLN A 32 -23.26 -6.41 5.16
CA GLN A 32 -23.17 -7.25 6.35
C GLN A 32 -22.73 -6.49 7.61
N SER A 33 -22.29 -5.23 7.52
CA SER A 33 -21.97 -4.42 8.71
C SER A 33 -22.28 -2.94 8.53
N THR A 34 -23.14 -2.43 9.41
CA THR A 34 -23.41 -1.01 9.64
C THR A 34 -22.56 -0.42 10.77
N ASN A 35 -21.77 -1.24 11.48
CA ASN A 35 -20.90 -0.82 12.58
C ASN A 35 -19.44 -0.89 12.14
N HIS A 36 -19.03 0.02 11.26
CA HIS A 36 -17.65 0.15 10.85
C HIS A 36 -17.20 1.62 10.90
N VAL A 37 -15.89 1.85 10.81
CA VAL A 37 -15.32 3.20 10.81
C VAL A 37 -15.21 3.69 9.38
N HIS A 38 -15.59 4.93 9.12
CA HIS A 38 -15.51 5.53 7.79
C HIS A 38 -14.07 5.50 7.25
N PRO A 39 -13.85 5.22 5.95
CA PRO A 39 -12.50 5.20 5.36
C PRO A 39 -11.74 6.52 5.51
N ILE A 40 -12.47 7.64 5.47
CA ILE A 40 -11.92 8.99 5.63
C ILE A 40 -11.36 9.20 7.03
N ASP A 41 -12.04 8.69 8.06
CA ASP A 41 -11.60 8.77 9.45
C ASP A 41 -10.33 7.96 9.71
N LEU A 42 -10.19 6.83 9.01
CA LEU A 42 -9.02 5.96 9.11
C LEU A 42 -7.81 6.56 8.38
N ALA A 43 -8.03 7.17 7.21
CA ALA A 43 -6.97 7.53 6.27
C ALA A 43 -6.58 9.03 6.27
N LEU A 44 -7.51 9.93 6.57
CA LEU A 44 -7.35 11.37 6.34
C LEU A 44 -7.58 12.22 7.59
N VAL A 45 -8.41 11.77 8.54
CA VAL A 45 -8.65 12.49 9.80
C VAL A 45 -7.59 12.16 10.84
N GLY A 46 -6.91 13.19 11.34
CA GLY A 46 -5.89 13.04 12.38
C GLY A 46 -4.70 12.19 11.94
N LYS A 47 -4.31 11.22 12.77
CA LYS A 47 -3.18 10.32 12.49
C LYS A 47 -3.65 9.12 11.68
N TYR A 48 -2.94 8.85 10.58
CA TYR A 48 -3.19 7.68 9.73
C TYR A 48 -3.21 6.36 10.53
N ARG A 49 -4.33 5.63 10.45
CA ARG A 49 -4.59 4.42 11.25
C ARG A 49 -4.18 3.14 10.53
N ALA A 50 -2.90 3.06 10.16
CA ALA A 50 -2.35 1.94 9.36
C ALA A 50 -2.64 0.54 9.92
N LYS A 51 -2.64 0.39 11.25
CA LYS A 51 -2.93 -0.90 11.90
C LYS A 51 -4.38 -1.33 11.69
N GLU A 52 -5.32 -0.43 11.95
CA GLU A 52 -6.76 -0.68 11.77
C GLU A 52 -7.07 -0.98 10.31
N ILE A 53 -6.49 -0.19 9.39
CA ILE A 53 -6.64 -0.40 7.94
C ILE A 53 -6.10 -1.78 7.54
N LEU A 54 -4.90 -2.15 7.96
CA LEU A 54 -4.34 -3.46 7.65
C LEU A 54 -5.19 -4.60 8.23
N GLN A 55 -5.76 -4.44 9.43
CA GLN A 55 -6.66 -5.42 10.03
C GLN A 55 -7.94 -5.57 9.20
N ILE A 56 -8.56 -4.47 8.77
CA ILE A 56 -9.73 -4.47 7.88
C ILE A 56 -9.42 -5.20 6.56
N LEU A 57 -8.25 -4.94 5.97
CA LEU A 57 -7.84 -5.58 4.72
C LEU A 57 -7.54 -7.09 4.90
N LEU A 58 -7.17 -7.54 6.09
CA LEU A 58 -6.94 -8.97 6.37
C LEU A 58 -8.21 -9.70 6.79
N ASP A 59 -9.22 -8.97 7.26
CA ASP A 59 -10.47 -9.52 7.74
C ASP A 59 -11.27 -10.15 6.59
N SER A 60 -11.92 -11.28 6.85
CA SER A 60 -12.87 -11.92 5.92
C SER A 60 -14.22 -11.21 5.88
N HIS A 61 -14.48 -10.26 6.79
CA HIS A 61 -15.72 -9.52 6.83
C HIS A 61 -16.01 -8.77 5.53
N ASP A 62 -17.24 -8.87 5.04
CA ASP A 62 -17.72 -8.19 3.84
C ASP A 62 -18.27 -6.79 4.18
N TYR A 63 -17.69 -5.77 3.55
CA TYR A 63 -18.12 -4.37 3.63
C TYR A 63 -18.87 -3.99 2.36
N TYR A 64 -19.44 -2.79 2.31
CA TYR A 64 -20.06 -2.29 1.09
C TYR A 64 -19.01 -2.19 -0.05
N PRO A 65 -19.44 -2.29 -1.33
CA PRO A 65 -18.53 -2.24 -2.47
C PRO A 65 -17.60 -1.01 -2.45
N GLY A 66 -16.33 -1.19 -2.82
CA GLY A 66 -15.35 -0.09 -2.85
C GLY A 66 -14.69 0.25 -1.50
N TYR A 67 -15.26 -0.15 -0.36
CA TYR A 67 -14.70 0.14 0.98
C TYR A 67 -13.25 -0.32 1.14
N LYS A 68 -12.97 -1.60 0.92
CA LYS A 68 -11.61 -2.15 1.04
C LYS A 68 -10.69 -1.71 -0.09
N ASP A 69 -11.22 -1.44 -1.28
CA ASP A 69 -10.42 -0.97 -2.42
C ASP A 69 -9.84 0.41 -2.12
N VAL A 70 -10.65 1.35 -1.67
CA VAL A 70 -10.21 2.71 -1.28
C VAL A 70 -9.20 2.67 -0.12
N LEU A 71 -9.44 1.82 0.89
CA LEU A 71 -8.50 1.63 1.99
C LEU A 71 -7.17 0.99 1.54
N SER A 72 -7.21 0.06 0.58
CA SER A 72 -6.02 -0.62 0.09
C SER A 72 -5.08 0.32 -0.68
N VAL A 73 -5.61 1.16 -1.58
CA VAL A 73 -4.80 2.14 -2.30
C VAL A 73 -4.22 3.18 -1.35
N SER A 74 -4.99 3.61 -0.35
CA SER A 74 -4.54 4.51 0.72
C SER A 74 -3.37 3.89 1.49
N PHE A 75 -3.46 2.60 1.81
CA PHE A 75 -2.40 1.85 2.48
C PHE A 75 -1.15 1.73 1.61
N GLY A 76 -1.30 1.46 0.31
CA GLY A 76 -0.22 1.46 -0.66
C GLY A 76 0.52 2.81 -0.70
N GLY A 77 -0.23 3.92 -0.84
CA GLY A 77 0.33 5.27 -0.82
C GLY A 77 1.03 5.61 0.49
N TRP A 78 0.45 5.21 1.63
CA TRP A 78 1.05 5.38 2.95
C TRP A 78 2.37 4.61 3.10
N LEU A 79 2.48 3.39 2.55
CA LEU A 79 3.71 2.60 2.67
C LEU A 79 4.91 3.28 2.02
N ILE A 80 4.68 3.90 0.86
CA ILE A 80 5.70 4.62 0.07
C ILE A 80 5.98 5.99 0.68
N THR A 81 4.93 6.71 1.07
CA THR A 81 4.99 8.09 1.54
C THR A 81 4.23 8.28 2.86
N PRO A 82 4.73 7.75 4.00
CA PRO A 82 3.97 7.74 5.26
C PRO A 82 3.59 9.12 5.81
N ARG A 83 4.27 10.17 5.36
CA ARG A 83 4.10 11.56 5.80
C ARG A 83 3.24 12.39 4.84
N GLU A 84 3.05 11.95 3.61
CA GLU A 84 2.35 12.74 2.59
C GLU A 84 0.86 12.36 2.59
N ARG A 85 0.04 13.19 3.23
CA ARG A 85 -1.42 12.99 3.23
C ARG A 85 -1.99 13.07 1.82
N ARG A 86 -1.51 14.03 1.02
CA ARG A 86 -2.04 14.31 -0.31
C ARG A 86 -1.95 13.08 -1.23
N VAL A 87 -0.90 12.29 -1.15
CA VAL A 87 -0.76 11.03 -1.92
C VAL A 87 -1.92 10.09 -1.64
N ARG A 88 -2.19 9.85 -0.36
CA ARG A 88 -3.25 8.93 0.04
C ARG A 88 -4.62 9.43 -0.41
N GLU A 89 -4.86 10.73 -0.26
CA GLU A 89 -6.09 11.37 -0.68
C GLU A 89 -6.31 11.24 -2.20
N VAL A 90 -5.30 11.59 -3.00
CA VAL A 90 -5.38 11.49 -4.47
C VAL A 90 -5.60 10.03 -4.90
N MET A 91 -4.86 9.08 -4.31
CA MET A 91 -5.05 7.65 -4.61
C MET A 91 -6.45 7.15 -4.22
N MET A 92 -6.98 7.59 -3.07
CA MET A 92 -8.34 7.26 -2.65
C MET A 92 -9.39 7.80 -3.62
N VAL A 93 -9.22 9.03 -4.13
CA VAL A 93 -10.10 9.59 -5.16
C VAL A 93 -10.06 8.76 -6.44
N HIS A 94 -8.88 8.38 -6.93
CA HIS A 94 -8.77 7.54 -8.14
C HIS A 94 -9.43 6.18 -7.94
N ALA A 95 -9.22 5.52 -6.80
CA ALA A 95 -9.93 4.26 -6.51
C ALA A 95 -11.45 4.45 -6.39
N ALA A 96 -11.91 5.61 -5.93
CA ALA A 96 -13.33 5.90 -5.88
C ALA A 96 -13.93 6.10 -7.27
N LEU A 97 -13.21 6.78 -8.16
CA LEU A 97 -13.59 6.91 -9.57
C LEU A 97 -13.59 5.57 -10.29
N ASP A 98 -12.55 4.75 -10.11
CA ASP A 98 -12.48 3.40 -10.67
C ASP A 98 -13.66 2.52 -10.19
N HIS A 99 -14.05 2.67 -8.93
CA HIS A 99 -15.20 1.94 -8.38
C HIS A 99 -16.52 2.35 -9.05
N MET A 100 -16.73 3.65 -9.28
CA MET A 100 -17.91 4.18 -9.95
C MET A 100 -17.92 3.80 -11.44
N ASP A 101 -16.78 3.88 -12.13
CA ASP A 101 -16.63 3.46 -13.52
C ASP A 101 -16.90 1.95 -13.67
N ASP A 102 -16.36 1.12 -12.77
CA ASP A 102 -16.66 -0.33 -12.71
C ASP A 102 -18.17 -0.60 -12.54
N ALA A 103 -18.90 0.25 -11.81
CA ALA A 103 -20.33 0.13 -11.62
C ALA A 103 -21.11 0.48 -12.91
N GLU A 104 -20.69 1.52 -13.64
CA GLU A 104 -21.28 1.87 -14.93
C GLU A 104 -20.99 0.81 -16.00
N LEU A 105 -19.75 0.33 -16.08
CA LEU A 105 -19.32 -0.69 -17.04
C LEU A 105 -20.07 -2.02 -16.88
N LYS A 106 -20.46 -2.38 -15.65
CA LYS A 106 -21.29 -3.57 -15.39
C LYS A 106 -22.66 -3.51 -16.05
N LEU A 107 -23.17 -2.32 -16.37
CA LEU A 107 -24.42 -2.13 -17.11
C LEU A 107 -24.23 -2.24 -18.63
N GLY A 108 -22.99 -2.44 -19.10
CA GLY A 108 -22.64 -2.53 -20.52
C GLY A 108 -22.64 -1.20 -21.25
N TYR A 109 -22.23 -1.20 -22.52
CA TYR A 109 -22.23 0.01 -23.36
C TYR A 109 -23.62 0.28 -23.92
N ALA A 110 -24.26 1.35 -23.45
CA ALA A 110 -25.52 1.87 -24.00
C ALA A 110 -25.61 3.38 -23.76
N GLU A 111 -26.57 4.02 -24.43
CA GLU A 111 -26.86 5.44 -24.19
C GLU A 111 -27.28 5.69 -22.74
N PHE A 112 -27.02 6.91 -22.29
CA PHE A 112 -27.43 7.36 -20.96
C PHE A 112 -28.95 7.33 -20.82
N ASN A 113 -29.45 6.76 -19.72
CA ASN A 113 -30.82 6.91 -19.27
C ASN A 113 -30.90 6.87 -17.74
N LEU A 114 -32.04 7.30 -17.21
CA LEU A 114 -32.24 7.46 -15.77
C LEU A 114 -32.16 6.13 -15.02
N GLU A 115 -32.72 5.06 -15.59
CA GLU A 115 -32.71 3.73 -14.97
C GLU A 115 -31.28 3.22 -14.78
N ARG A 116 -30.41 3.47 -15.76
CA ARG A 116 -29.00 3.10 -15.73
C ARG A 116 -28.23 3.91 -14.70
N ASP A 117 -28.41 5.24 -14.67
CA ASP A 117 -27.75 6.09 -13.65
C ASP A 117 -28.18 5.70 -12.24
N ILE A 118 -29.49 5.51 -12.02
CA ILE A 118 -30.01 5.06 -10.71
C ILE A 118 -29.39 3.72 -10.31
N THR A 119 -29.31 2.77 -11.24
CA THR A 119 -28.75 1.43 -10.98
C THR A 119 -27.25 1.51 -10.67
N ALA A 120 -26.46 2.22 -11.48
CA ALA A 120 -25.02 2.35 -11.27
C ALA A 120 -24.72 3.07 -9.95
N ARG A 121 -25.36 4.21 -9.72
CA ARG A 121 -25.07 5.12 -8.61
C ARG A 121 -25.62 4.64 -7.27
N TYR A 122 -26.88 4.21 -7.22
CA TYR A 122 -27.52 3.92 -5.93
C TYR A 122 -27.57 2.43 -5.58
N ILE A 123 -27.48 1.53 -6.58
CA ILE A 123 -27.54 0.08 -6.35
C ILE A 123 -26.15 -0.57 -6.40
N LEU A 124 -25.37 -0.31 -7.44
CA LEU A 124 -24.06 -0.96 -7.63
C LEU A 124 -22.93 -0.28 -6.85
N THR A 125 -22.91 1.05 -6.84
CA THR A 125 -21.92 1.83 -6.07
C THR A 125 -22.25 1.85 -4.57
N SER A 126 -23.55 1.85 -4.21
CA SER A 126 -24.09 1.97 -2.84
C SER A 126 -24.19 3.40 -2.30
N ILE A 127 -25.28 3.71 -1.59
CA ILE A 127 -25.46 4.98 -0.88
C ILE A 127 -24.39 5.18 0.19
N ASP A 128 -24.04 4.13 0.95
CA ASP A 128 -22.98 4.22 1.96
C ASP A 128 -21.63 4.60 1.33
N PHE A 129 -21.34 4.13 0.11
CA PHE A 129 -20.13 4.57 -0.58
C PHE A 129 -20.20 6.06 -0.91
N LEU A 130 -21.36 6.53 -1.38
CA LEU A 130 -21.56 7.93 -1.73
C LEU A 130 -21.42 8.85 -0.50
N ASP A 131 -22.06 8.49 0.61
CA ASP A 131 -22.00 9.27 1.85
C ASP A 131 -20.60 9.23 2.47
N GLU A 132 -20.05 8.02 2.65
CA GLU A 132 -18.85 7.85 3.48
C GLU A 132 -17.53 8.10 2.73
N ILE A 133 -17.48 7.86 1.42
CA ILE A 133 -16.27 7.98 0.61
C ILE A 133 -16.39 9.14 -0.36
N TYR A 134 -17.40 9.16 -1.22
CA TYR A 134 -17.52 10.18 -2.27
C TYR A 134 -17.64 11.58 -1.65
N ASP A 135 -18.64 11.80 -0.81
CA ASP A 135 -18.86 13.09 -0.15
C ASP A 135 -17.75 13.39 0.86
N GLY A 136 -17.28 12.38 1.58
CA GLY A 136 -16.16 12.49 2.51
C GLY A 136 -14.82 12.89 1.86
N LEU A 137 -14.62 12.61 0.56
CA LEU A 137 -13.48 13.09 -0.22
C LEU A 137 -13.68 14.50 -0.79
N GLY A 138 -14.88 15.08 -0.66
CA GLY A 138 -15.25 16.38 -1.23
C GLY A 138 -16.12 16.30 -2.50
N GLY A 139 -16.66 15.11 -2.80
CA GLY A 139 -17.60 14.85 -3.86
C GLY A 139 -17.14 15.32 -5.23
N TYR A 140 -18.06 15.91 -6.00
CA TYR A 140 -17.82 16.37 -7.37
C TYR A 140 -16.60 17.30 -7.48
N GLN A 141 -16.42 18.23 -6.55
CA GLN A 141 -15.35 19.22 -6.63
C GLN A 141 -13.97 18.57 -6.46
N ALA A 142 -13.85 17.59 -5.57
CA ALA A 142 -12.60 16.87 -5.39
C ALA A 142 -12.22 16.10 -6.65
N PHE A 143 -13.19 15.50 -7.32
CA PHE A 143 -12.96 14.65 -8.49
C PHE A 143 -12.66 15.47 -9.75
N ALA A 144 -13.31 16.63 -9.91
CA ALA A 144 -13.07 17.53 -11.03
C ALA A 144 -11.68 18.20 -10.98
N ASN A 145 -11.12 18.40 -9.78
CA ASN A 145 -9.87 19.14 -9.58
C ASN A 145 -8.68 18.23 -9.19
N ASN A 146 -8.88 16.92 -9.14
CA ASN A 146 -7.81 16.01 -8.71
C ASN A 146 -6.74 15.88 -9.81
N PRO A 147 -5.43 15.96 -9.50
CA PRO A 147 -4.40 15.64 -10.47
C PRO A 147 -4.57 14.23 -11.05
N SER A 148 -4.15 14.07 -12.29
CA SER A 148 -4.06 12.75 -12.90
C SER A 148 -3.06 11.89 -12.16
N TYR A 149 -3.16 10.58 -12.36
CA TYR A 149 -2.22 9.62 -11.80
C TYR A 149 -0.79 9.92 -12.27
N GLU A 150 -0.58 10.29 -13.54
CA GLU A 150 0.75 10.63 -14.06
C GLU A 150 1.34 11.86 -13.36
N THR A 151 0.54 12.93 -13.17
CA THR A 151 1.00 14.14 -12.48
C THR A 151 1.41 13.85 -11.05
N LEU A 152 0.63 13.02 -10.34
CA LEU A 152 1.02 12.55 -9.02
C LEU A 152 2.36 11.80 -9.11
N TRP A 153 2.47 10.85 -10.05
CA TRP A 153 3.62 9.96 -10.15
C TRP A 153 4.96 10.68 -10.44
N GLU A 154 4.94 11.71 -11.27
CA GLU A 154 6.10 12.57 -11.54
C GLU A 154 6.65 13.22 -10.26
N GLU A 155 5.78 13.59 -9.32
CA GLU A 155 6.21 14.13 -8.02
C GLU A 155 6.86 13.05 -7.13
N PHE A 156 6.50 11.77 -7.31
CA PHE A 156 6.95 10.65 -6.46
C PHE A 156 8.10 9.81 -7.01
N GLU A 157 8.53 10.01 -8.26
CA GLU A 157 9.65 9.27 -8.88
C GLU A 157 10.92 9.28 -7.99
N ARG A 158 11.14 10.38 -7.26
CA ARG A 158 12.26 10.53 -6.30
C ARG A 158 12.20 9.55 -5.13
N ASN A 159 11.02 9.13 -4.71
CA ASN A 159 10.83 8.20 -3.59
C ASN A 159 11.03 6.74 -3.99
N GLU A 160 10.71 6.39 -5.25
CA GLU A 160 10.89 5.02 -5.75
C GLU A 160 12.34 4.54 -5.57
N LYS A 161 13.28 5.36 -6.02
CA LYS A 161 14.72 5.08 -5.93
C LYS A 161 15.21 4.90 -4.49
N VAL A 162 14.72 5.74 -3.58
CA VAL A 162 15.04 5.66 -2.15
C VAL A 162 14.56 4.32 -1.59
N ILE A 163 13.32 3.96 -1.85
CA ILE A 163 12.70 2.75 -1.31
C ILE A 163 13.37 1.51 -1.92
N SER A 164 13.62 1.50 -3.22
CA SER A 164 14.36 0.43 -3.91
C SER A 164 15.77 0.26 -3.34
N THR A 165 16.46 1.35 -2.99
CA THR A 165 17.76 1.27 -2.30
C THR A 165 17.63 0.65 -0.90
N ALA A 166 16.58 1.00 -0.14
CA ALA A 166 16.33 0.42 1.18
C ALA A 166 15.99 -1.08 1.10
N VAL A 167 15.20 -1.50 0.09
CA VAL A 167 14.88 -2.91 -0.18
C VAL A 167 16.15 -3.69 -0.57
N LEU A 168 17.06 -3.11 -1.35
CA LEU A 168 18.35 -3.73 -1.65
C LEU A 168 19.22 -3.87 -0.38
N ALA A 169 19.27 -2.83 0.46
CA ALA A 169 19.97 -2.90 1.75
C ALA A 169 19.39 -4.02 2.64
N MET A 170 18.06 -4.16 2.72
CA MET A 170 17.40 -5.28 3.40
C MET A 170 17.77 -6.63 2.80
N THR A 171 17.88 -6.70 1.47
CA THR A 171 18.32 -7.92 0.77
C THR A 171 19.74 -8.33 1.19
N PHE A 172 20.68 -7.37 1.25
CA PHE A 172 22.03 -7.66 1.77
C PHE A 172 22.02 -8.13 3.22
N LEU A 173 21.21 -7.50 4.08
CA LEU A 173 21.11 -7.93 5.48
C LEU A 173 20.54 -9.33 5.60
N HIS A 174 19.54 -9.69 4.82
CA HIS A 174 18.97 -11.03 4.83
C HIS A 174 19.99 -12.09 4.38
N HIS A 175 20.69 -11.85 3.26
CA HIS A 175 21.81 -12.72 2.83
C HIS A 175 22.88 -12.87 3.91
N ALA A 176 23.21 -11.78 4.60
CA ALA A 176 24.21 -11.82 5.66
C ALA A 176 23.72 -12.59 6.89
N VAL A 177 22.49 -12.36 7.33
CA VAL A 177 21.91 -13.10 8.46
C VAL A 177 21.88 -14.60 8.16
N ASP A 178 21.41 -15.02 6.99
CA ASP A 178 21.34 -16.42 6.60
C ASP A 178 22.73 -17.08 6.53
N ARG A 179 23.66 -16.42 5.84
CA ARG A 179 25.02 -16.96 5.63
C ARG A 179 25.81 -17.11 6.93
N PHE A 180 25.65 -16.18 7.88
CA PHE A 180 26.43 -16.17 9.11
C PHE A 180 25.79 -17.05 10.20
N SER A 181 24.46 -17.10 10.26
CA SER A 181 23.75 -18.02 11.16
C SER A 181 24.09 -19.48 10.83
N ALA A 182 24.16 -19.84 9.56
CA ALA A 182 24.57 -21.18 9.11
C ALA A 182 26.00 -21.58 9.51
N ARG A 183 26.86 -20.59 9.84
CA ARG A 183 28.27 -20.81 10.20
C ARG A 183 28.53 -20.67 11.70
N GLY A 184 27.49 -20.54 12.52
CA GLY A 184 27.60 -20.38 13.97
C GLY A 184 28.30 -19.08 14.41
N ARG A 185 28.42 -18.09 13.52
CA ARG A 185 29.03 -16.79 13.85
C ARG A 185 27.94 -15.75 14.06
N PRO A 186 27.78 -15.18 15.27
CA PRO A 186 26.75 -14.18 15.51
C PRO A 186 27.10 -12.88 14.75
N LEU A 187 26.41 -12.64 13.64
CA LEU A 187 26.42 -11.35 12.97
C LEU A 187 25.32 -10.49 13.56
N VAL A 188 25.68 -9.31 14.08
CA VAL A 188 24.71 -8.25 14.39
C VAL A 188 24.43 -7.44 13.11
N PRO A 189 23.31 -7.64 12.40
CA PRO A 189 22.96 -6.83 11.22
C PRO A 189 22.82 -5.35 11.58
N SER A 190 23.23 -4.48 10.67
CA SER A 190 23.04 -3.03 10.81
C SER A 190 23.00 -2.36 9.44
N LEU A 191 22.29 -1.24 9.31
CA LEU A 191 22.27 -0.47 8.06
C LEU A 191 23.70 -0.09 7.62
N ASN A 192 24.58 0.27 8.56
CA ASN A 192 25.99 0.58 8.26
C ASN A 192 26.69 -0.59 7.55
N LYS A 193 26.40 -1.84 7.91
CA LYS A 193 26.98 -3.02 7.22
C LYS A 193 26.41 -3.20 5.81
N ALA A 194 25.11 -2.94 5.61
CA ALA A 194 24.52 -2.97 4.27
C ALA A 194 25.09 -1.86 3.37
N VAL A 195 25.36 -0.68 3.94
CA VAL A 195 25.99 0.45 3.25
C VAL A 195 27.38 0.10 2.73
N LEU A 196 28.16 -0.74 3.43
CA LEU A 196 29.45 -1.19 2.90
C LEU A 196 29.32 -1.91 1.55
N ALA A 197 28.29 -2.74 1.37
CA ALA A 197 28.03 -3.39 0.08
C ALA A 197 27.57 -2.38 -1.00
N LEU A 198 26.82 -1.34 -0.61
CA LEU A 198 26.46 -0.25 -1.53
C LEU A 198 27.67 0.61 -1.92
N ASP A 199 28.60 0.87 -0.99
CA ASP A 199 29.83 1.59 -1.27
C ASP A 199 30.74 0.77 -2.21
N GLU A 200 30.80 -0.55 -2.05
CA GLU A 200 31.50 -1.44 -2.99
C GLU A 200 30.87 -1.45 -4.38
N LEU A 201 29.53 -1.44 -4.47
CA LEU A 201 28.82 -1.26 -5.75
C LEU A 201 29.22 0.05 -6.42
N LYS A 202 29.26 1.15 -5.67
CA LYS A 202 29.64 2.47 -6.16
C LYS A 202 31.10 2.52 -6.64
N ALA A 203 31.99 1.73 -6.03
CA ALA A 203 33.41 1.65 -6.35
C ALA A 203 33.74 0.60 -7.45
N THR A 204 32.75 -0.11 -7.99
CA THR A 204 32.96 -1.18 -8.96
C THR A 204 33.58 -0.66 -10.28
N LYS A 205 34.46 -1.48 -10.88
CA LYS A 205 35.08 -1.25 -12.20
C LYS A 205 34.68 -2.37 -13.18
N PRO A 206 34.24 -2.08 -14.42
CA PRO A 206 33.93 -0.74 -14.95
C PRO A 206 32.80 -0.06 -14.17
N HIS A 207 32.66 1.26 -14.35
CA HIS A 207 31.76 2.08 -13.53
C HIS A 207 30.32 1.55 -13.60
N PHE A 208 29.80 1.13 -12.45
CA PHE A 208 28.39 0.79 -12.30
C PHE A 208 27.57 2.08 -12.25
N PRO A 209 26.41 2.19 -12.95
CA PRO A 209 25.56 3.38 -12.95
C PRO A 209 24.81 3.56 -11.61
N TYR A 210 25.56 3.69 -10.52
CA TYR A 210 25.04 3.74 -9.16
C TYR A 210 24.11 4.94 -8.98
N LYS A 211 24.53 6.11 -9.48
CA LYS A 211 23.76 7.36 -9.33
C LYS A 211 22.47 7.36 -10.12
N GLU A 212 22.27 6.47 -11.09
CA GLU A 212 21.00 6.32 -11.80
C GLU A 212 20.04 5.44 -10.98
N ARG A 213 20.56 4.40 -10.32
CA ARG A 213 19.75 3.35 -9.68
C ARG A 213 19.53 3.49 -8.17
N TYR A 214 20.48 4.10 -7.46
CA TYR A 214 20.48 4.14 -5.99
C TYR A 214 20.78 5.52 -5.43
N VAL A 215 20.40 5.72 -4.17
CA VAL A 215 20.61 6.99 -3.47
C VAL A 215 21.91 7.04 -2.68
N SER A 216 22.28 8.25 -2.25
CA SER A 216 23.42 8.47 -1.36
C SER A 216 23.21 7.83 0.01
N ARG A 217 24.32 7.57 0.71
CA ARG A 217 24.31 7.08 2.10
C ARG A 217 23.47 7.96 3.02
N SER A 218 23.67 9.27 2.98
CA SER A 218 22.95 10.22 3.86
C SER A 218 21.43 10.14 3.66
N LEU A 219 20.99 10.13 2.40
CA LEU A 219 19.56 10.04 2.08
C LEU A 219 18.97 8.67 2.48
N LEU A 220 19.72 7.58 2.29
CA LEU A 220 19.31 6.25 2.74
C LEU A 220 19.12 6.20 4.27
N HIS A 221 20.08 6.70 5.05
CA HIS A 221 19.98 6.73 6.51
C HIS A 221 18.79 7.56 7.00
N GLN A 222 18.61 8.76 6.42
CA GLN A 222 17.50 9.63 6.75
C GLN A 222 16.17 8.90 6.51
N ARG A 223 16.00 8.30 5.33
CA ARG A 223 14.74 7.66 4.93
C ARG A 223 14.49 6.35 5.66
N TRP A 224 15.52 5.56 5.93
CA TRP A 224 15.42 4.38 6.79
C TRP A 224 14.89 4.72 8.18
N SER A 225 15.42 5.79 8.79
CA SER A 225 14.96 6.25 10.11
C SER A 225 13.52 6.76 10.08
N GLN A 226 13.12 7.46 9.01
CA GLN A 226 11.75 7.97 8.84
C GLN A 226 10.72 6.85 8.59
N ASN A 227 11.13 5.76 7.94
CA ASN A 227 10.23 4.71 7.43
C ASN A 227 10.35 3.38 8.19
N LYS A 228 10.92 3.38 9.42
CA LYS A 228 11.12 2.15 10.22
C LYS A 228 9.90 1.22 10.26
N GLN A 229 8.69 1.79 10.33
CA GLN A 229 7.44 1.03 10.44
C GLN A 229 6.99 0.34 9.14
N THR A 230 7.47 0.77 7.97
CA THR A 230 7.03 0.23 6.66
C THR A 230 8.09 -0.67 6.00
N LEU A 231 9.35 -0.63 6.44
CA LEU A 231 10.47 -1.34 5.82
C LEU A 231 10.23 -2.86 5.70
N ALA A 232 9.73 -3.52 6.75
CA ALA A 232 9.47 -4.96 6.72
C ALA A 232 8.39 -5.34 5.69
N LEU A 233 7.32 -4.55 5.60
CA LEU A 233 6.26 -4.76 4.62
C LEU A 233 6.78 -4.51 3.20
N LEU A 234 7.50 -3.42 2.96
CA LEU A 234 8.08 -3.13 1.64
C LEU A 234 9.06 -4.22 1.19
N TYR A 235 9.92 -4.69 2.09
CA TYR A 235 10.84 -5.78 1.79
C TYR A 235 10.11 -7.12 1.59
N ALA A 236 9.11 -7.44 2.40
CA ALA A 236 8.30 -8.63 2.20
C ALA A 236 7.57 -8.60 0.84
N ALA A 237 7.02 -7.45 0.46
CA ALA A 237 6.34 -7.25 -0.83
C ALA A 237 7.28 -7.49 -2.02
N SER A 238 8.58 -7.20 -1.88
CA SER A 238 9.56 -7.41 -2.97
C SER A 238 9.85 -8.88 -3.25
N THR A 239 9.33 -9.79 -2.42
CA THR A 239 9.53 -11.24 -2.55
C THR A 239 8.29 -11.98 -3.05
N ILE A 240 7.16 -11.30 -3.14
CA ILE A 240 5.89 -11.88 -3.61
C ILE A 240 5.75 -11.56 -5.09
N ARG A 241 5.72 -12.59 -5.93
CA ARG A 241 5.53 -12.45 -7.37
C ARG A 241 4.06 -12.59 -7.74
N ILE A 242 3.60 -11.68 -8.58
CA ILE A 242 2.26 -11.62 -9.14
C ILE A 242 2.46 -11.43 -10.65
N ASN A 243 2.27 -12.50 -11.41
CA ASN A 243 2.63 -12.56 -12.82
C ASN A 243 4.09 -12.16 -13.06
N ARG A 244 4.32 -11.09 -13.85
CA ARG A 244 5.66 -10.59 -14.22
C ARG A 244 6.21 -9.54 -13.25
N LYS A 245 5.41 -9.05 -12.30
CA LYS A 245 5.79 -8.02 -11.32
C LYS A 245 5.84 -8.61 -9.91
N THR A 246 6.47 -7.89 -8.99
CA THR A 246 6.36 -8.14 -7.55
C THR A 246 5.24 -7.30 -6.95
N LEU A 247 4.70 -7.70 -5.80
CA LEU A 247 3.75 -6.86 -5.05
C LEU A 247 4.36 -5.49 -4.73
N PHE A 248 5.67 -5.45 -4.44
CA PHE A 248 6.40 -4.20 -4.25
C PHE A 248 6.36 -3.30 -5.49
N GLN A 249 6.60 -3.84 -6.68
CA GLN A 249 6.48 -3.08 -7.93
C GLN A 249 5.05 -2.62 -8.18
N LEU A 250 4.04 -3.43 -7.85
CA LEU A 250 2.64 -3.01 -8.02
C LEU A 250 2.26 -1.88 -7.05
N ILE A 251 2.76 -1.92 -5.81
CA ILE A 251 2.62 -0.82 -4.85
C ILE A 251 3.34 0.42 -5.37
N LEU A 252 4.61 0.27 -5.78
CA LEU A 252 5.37 1.36 -6.38
C LEU A 252 4.74 1.87 -7.67
N ASP A 253 4.08 1.07 -8.47
CA ASP A 253 3.44 1.58 -9.70
C ASP A 253 2.03 2.12 -9.41
N GLY A 254 1.60 2.15 -8.13
CA GLY A 254 0.27 2.51 -7.62
C GLY A 254 -0.89 1.67 -8.13
N PHE A 255 -0.60 0.49 -8.67
CA PHE A 255 -1.61 -0.49 -9.09
C PHE A 255 -2.08 -1.42 -7.96
N PHE A 256 -1.66 -1.19 -6.71
CA PHE A 256 -2.09 -2.02 -5.59
C PHE A 256 -3.54 -1.75 -5.20
N SER A 257 -4.44 -2.68 -5.54
CA SER A 257 -5.85 -2.71 -5.13
C SER A 257 -6.24 -3.97 -4.35
N TYR A 258 -7.30 -3.88 -3.54
CA TYR A 258 -7.81 -5.02 -2.77
C TYR A 258 -8.35 -6.10 -3.71
N LYS A 259 -9.21 -5.73 -4.67
CA LYS A 259 -9.81 -6.62 -5.68
C LYS A 259 -8.81 -7.58 -6.33
N ASN A 260 -7.63 -7.09 -6.69
CA ASN A 260 -6.63 -7.88 -7.41
C ASN A 260 -5.58 -8.53 -6.50
N HIS A 261 -5.36 -8.02 -5.29
CA HIS A 261 -4.22 -8.41 -4.46
C HIS A 261 -4.59 -9.01 -3.10
N GLN A 262 -5.88 -9.09 -2.77
CA GLN A 262 -6.39 -9.73 -1.54
C GLN A 262 -5.78 -11.11 -1.26
N PRO A 263 -5.62 -12.02 -2.25
CA PRO A 263 -5.07 -13.36 -2.00
C PRO A 263 -3.63 -13.35 -1.46
N TYR A 264 -2.90 -12.24 -1.62
CA TYR A 264 -1.51 -12.12 -1.22
C TYR A 264 -1.31 -11.41 0.13
N LEU A 265 -2.37 -10.85 0.74
CA LEU A 265 -2.24 -10.05 1.96
C LEU A 265 -1.78 -10.88 3.15
N ASP A 266 -2.33 -12.07 3.36
CA ASP A 266 -1.93 -12.95 4.47
C ASP A 266 -0.44 -13.34 4.38
N ILE A 267 0.01 -13.85 3.22
CA ILE A 267 1.42 -14.21 3.01
C ILE A 267 2.34 -12.99 3.14
N TRP A 268 1.90 -11.81 2.69
CA TRP A 268 2.66 -10.57 2.82
C TRP A 268 2.93 -10.21 4.28
N VAL A 269 1.90 -10.26 5.12
CA VAL A 269 2.01 -9.94 6.53
C VAL A 269 2.82 -11.01 7.29
N ARG A 270 2.63 -12.30 6.98
CA ARG A 270 3.45 -13.38 7.56
C ARG A 270 4.94 -13.25 7.23
N ARG A 271 5.27 -12.82 6.01
CA ARG A 271 6.66 -12.54 5.61
C ARG A 271 7.21 -11.29 6.29
N ALA A 272 6.40 -10.26 6.49
CA ALA A 272 6.81 -9.07 7.25
C ALA A 272 7.11 -9.40 8.73
N ARG A 273 6.31 -10.27 9.37
CA ARG A 273 6.61 -10.81 10.71
C ARG A 273 7.92 -11.60 10.73
N TYR A 274 8.16 -12.43 9.71
CA TYR A 274 9.44 -13.14 9.58
C TYR A 274 10.62 -12.16 9.47
N VAL A 275 10.50 -11.08 8.69
CA VAL A 275 11.55 -10.05 8.61
C VAL A 275 11.82 -9.41 9.97
N ALA A 276 10.77 -9.10 10.73
CA ALA A 276 10.90 -8.55 12.07
C ALA A 276 11.68 -9.49 13.00
N ALA A 277 11.28 -10.76 13.08
CA ALA A 277 11.89 -11.76 13.96
C ALA A 277 13.29 -12.20 13.51
N HIS A 278 13.50 -12.36 12.20
CA HIS A 278 14.73 -12.93 11.64
C HIS A 278 15.81 -11.87 11.41
N ILE A 279 15.44 -10.65 10.99
CA ILE A 279 16.42 -9.60 10.68
C ILE A 279 16.41 -8.54 11.77
N PHE A 280 15.26 -7.91 12.05
CA PHE A 280 15.21 -6.73 12.92
C PHE A 280 15.50 -7.03 14.39
N ALA A 281 15.01 -8.16 14.93
CA ALA A 281 15.28 -8.56 16.31
C ALA A 281 16.77 -8.81 16.60
N ARG A 282 17.58 -9.03 15.54
CA ARG A 282 19.04 -9.20 15.64
C ARG A 282 19.81 -7.89 15.45
N MET A 283 19.13 -6.81 15.05
CA MET A 283 19.74 -5.49 14.93
C MET A 283 19.82 -4.83 16.31
N SER A 284 20.76 -3.90 16.49
CA SER A 284 20.81 -3.08 17.70
C SER A 284 19.64 -2.08 17.83
N ASP A 285 18.95 -1.78 16.72
CA ASP A 285 17.82 -0.86 16.67
C ASP A 285 16.49 -1.59 16.88
N LEU A 286 16.10 -1.76 18.16
CA LEU A 286 14.86 -2.45 18.54
C LEU A 286 13.58 -1.74 18.08
N ASP A 287 13.65 -0.47 17.64
CA ASP A 287 12.48 0.22 17.12
C ASP A 287 11.95 -0.44 15.85
N LEU A 288 12.82 -1.03 15.02
CA LEU A 288 12.41 -1.64 13.76
C LEU A 288 11.46 -2.80 14.01
N GLU A 289 11.86 -3.73 14.88
CA GLU A 289 11.04 -4.86 15.30
C GLU A 289 9.76 -4.37 15.97
N ARG A 290 9.89 -3.50 16.99
CA ARG A 290 8.75 -3.01 17.78
C ARG A 290 7.71 -2.29 16.92
N LYS A 291 8.14 -1.41 16.02
CA LYS A 291 7.22 -0.66 15.14
C LYS A 291 6.58 -1.58 14.09
N THR A 292 7.33 -2.55 13.57
CA THR A 292 6.78 -3.54 12.65
C THR A 292 5.71 -4.37 13.34
N MET A 293 6.01 -4.99 14.50
CA MET A 293 5.07 -5.86 15.22
C MET A 293 3.83 -5.11 15.72
N ARG A 294 3.96 -3.83 16.12
CA ARG A 294 2.80 -2.99 16.44
C ARG A 294 1.85 -2.80 15.26
N LEU A 295 2.38 -2.79 14.03
CA LEU A 295 1.60 -2.63 12.80
C LEU A 295 1.00 -3.96 12.33
N VAL A 296 1.83 -5.01 12.19
CA VAL A 296 1.40 -6.30 11.61
C VAL A 296 0.71 -7.22 12.62
N GLY A 297 0.83 -6.93 13.91
CA GLY A 297 0.30 -7.74 14.99
C GLY A 297 1.00 -9.10 15.13
N ASP A 298 0.57 -9.86 16.13
CA ASP A 298 1.03 -11.23 16.34
C ASP A 298 0.42 -12.20 15.32
N GLY A 299 1.04 -13.37 15.17
CA GLY A 299 0.56 -14.41 14.27
C GLY A 299 1.70 -15.23 13.66
N PRO A 300 1.37 -16.17 12.76
CA PRO A 300 2.37 -17.02 12.13
C PRO A 300 3.36 -16.20 11.30
N THR A 301 4.59 -16.69 11.25
CA THR A 301 5.64 -16.20 10.35
C THR A 301 5.79 -17.14 9.18
N THR A 302 6.10 -16.61 7.99
CA THR A 302 6.49 -17.44 6.85
C THR A 302 7.89 -17.07 6.40
N ALA A 303 8.82 -18.00 6.60
CA ALA A 303 10.20 -17.86 6.13
C ALA A 303 10.25 -17.80 4.59
N PHE A 304 11.23 -17.06 4.07
CA PHE A 304 11.51 -16.99 2.65
C PHE A 304 13.00 -16.75 2.44
N ALA A 305 13.53 -17.18 1.29
CA ALA A 305 14.91 -16.88 0.92
C ALA A 305 15.04 -15.43 0.41
N PRO A 306 16.16 -14.74 0.66
CA PRO A 306 16.38 -13.42 0.11
C PRO A 306 16.34 -13.42 -1.43
N PRO A 307 15.87 -12.33 -2.06
CA PRO A 307 15.98 -12.16 -3.51
C PRO A 307 17.40 -12.40 -4.02
N LYS A 308 17.51 -13.02 -5.20
CA LYS A 308 18.81 -13.24 -5.84
C LYS A 308 19.45 -11.90 -6.18
N LEU A 309 20.69 -11.71 -5.73
CA LEU A 309 21.54 -10.60 -6.14
C LEU A 309 22.02 -10.85 -7.58
N ASN A 310 22.13 -9.80 -8.38
CA ASN A 310 22.79 -9.91 -9.69
C ASN A 310 24.31 -10.12 -9.51
N GLY A 311 25.04 -10.38 -10.60
CA GLY A 311 26.48 -10.69 -10.53
C GLY A 311 27.32 -9.59 -9.86
N VAL A 312 27.00 -8.33 -10.13
CA VAL A 312 27.72 -7.17 -9.58
C VAL A 312 27.39 -6.97 -8.10
N GLU A 313 26.11 -7.04 -7.74
CA GLU A 313 25.65 -7.01 -6.35
C GLU A 313 26.21 -8.16 -5.52
N THR A 314 26.30 -9.36 -6.09
CA THR A 314 26.88 -10.53 -5.44
C THR A 314 28.36 -10.31 -5.15
N ALA A 315 29.13 -9.76 -6.10
CA ALA A 315 30.54 -9.46 -5.91
C ALA A 315 30.76 -8.38 -4.84
N ALA A 316 29.97 -7.31 -4.87
CA ALA A 316 30.03 -6.23 -3.88
C ALA A 316 29.66 -6.73 -2.47
N PHE A 317 28.57 -7.51 -2.35
CA PHE A 317 28.19 -8.17 -1.09
C PHE A 317 29.31 -9.09 -0.58
N ALA A 318 29.87 -9.94 -1.45
CA ALA A 318 30.91 -10.88 -1.07
C ALA A 318 32.19 -10.19 -0.62
N LYS A 319 32.54 -9.03 -1.21
CA LYS A 319 33.69 -8.22 -0.80
C LYS A 319 33.43 -7.55 0.56
N ALA A 320 32.35 -6.77 0.66
CA ALA A 320 31.99 -6.05 1.87
C ALA A 320 31.85 -6.96 3.10
N PHE A 321 31.19 -8.11 2.96
CA PHE A 321 30.96 -9.03 4.08
C PHE A 321 32.10 -10.03 4.31
N ARG A 322 33.07 -10.15 3.40
CA ARG A 322 34.32 -10.91 3.67
C ARG A 322 35.18 -10.17 4.69
N ASP A 323 35.24 -8.85 4.59
CA ASP A 323 36.13 -8.04 5.44
C ASP A 323 35.59 -7.97 6.88
N ILE A 324 34.26 -7.95 7.05
CA ILE A 324 33.59 -8.07 8.36
C ILE A 324 33.86 -9.43 9.03
N ILE A 325 34.17 -10.48 8.27
CA ILE A 325 34.48 -11.82 8.80
C ILE A 325 35.90 -11.90 9.36
N LYS A 326 36.81 -11.04 8.86
CA LYS A 326 38.23 -11.03 9.22
C LYS A 326 38.56 -10.05 10.35
N SER A 327 37.74 -9.02 10.56
CA SER A 327 37.82 -8.06 11.67
C SER A 327 37.21 -8.63 12.95
#